data_AF-A0AAN7ECJ6-F1
#
_entry.id   AF-A0AAN7ECJ6-F1
#
_cell.length_a   1.000
_cell.length_b   1.000
_cell.length_c   1.000
_cell.angle_alpha   90.00
_cell.angle_beta   90.00
_cell.angle_gamma   90.00
#
_symmetry.space_group_name_H-M   'P 1'
#
loop_
_entity.id
_entity.type
_entity.pdbx_description
1 polymer ?
#
loop_
_entity_poly.entity_id
_entity_poly.type
_entity_poly.pdbx_seq_one_letter_code
_entity_poly.pdbx_strand_id
1 'polypeptide(L)'
;MKQDRRRIERDFFDGKLCGIAATNALELGIDVGHIDVTLHLGFPGSIASLWQQAGRAGRREKPSLAVYVAFGGPLDQYFMNHPKKLFGSPIECCHIDSQNQQVLEQHLVCAAHEHSLCLLYDEKYFGSGLSSAINSLKTTGYLSCDQSCDSSTKIWNYIGHEKFPSHSVSIRAIENERYEVIDQRSDELLEEIEESKAFFQVYEGAVYMRQGKTYLVKKLDLSSKTALCEEADLKYYTRTRDYTDVHVNGGTIVCQAQLFDLMFYIWLLIT
;
A
#
# COMPACT_ATOMS: atom_id res chain seq x y z
N MET A 1 3.67 -17.25 -10.47
CA MET A 1 4.10 -15.96 -9.86
C MET A 1 5.32 -16.05 -8.93
N LYS A 2 5.28 -16.71 -7.75
CA LYS A 2 6.45 -16.81 -6.84
C LYS A 2 7.63 -17.59 -7.43
N GLN A 3 7.35 -18.60 -8.26
CA GLN A 3 8.40 -19.42 -8.89
C GLN A 3 9.18 -18.64 -9.97
N ASP A 4 8.50 -17.89 -10.84
CA ASP A 4 9.15 -17.06 -11.87
C ASP A 4 10.05 -15.99 -11.26
N ARG A 5 9.54 -15.28 -10.24
CA ARG A 5 10.34 -14.30 -9.50
C ARG A 5 11.59 -14.92 -8.89
N ARG A 6 11.44 -16.06 -8.19
CA ARG A 6 12.57 -16.79 -7.58
C ARG A 6 13.57 -17.28 -8.62
N ARG A 7 13.10 -17.66 -9.82
CA ARG A 7 13.95 -18.05 -10.94
C ARG A 7 14.75 -16.87 -11.46
N ILE A 8 14.11 -15.73 -11.71
CA ILE A 8 14.78 -14.49 -12.16
C ILE A 8 15.82 -14.03 -11.13
N GLU A 9 15.45 -14.02 -9.85
CA GLU A 9 16.36 -13.70 -8.75
C GLU A 9 17.56 -14.66 -8.77
N ARG A 10 17.34 -15.97 -8.83
CA ARG A 10 18.42 -16.97 -8.90
C ARG A 10 19.31 -16.81 -10.13
N ASP A 11 18.74 -16.64 -11.31
CA ASP A 11 19.51 -16.50 -12.55
C ASP A 11 20.33 -15.20 -12.55
N PHE A 12 19.87 -14.15 -11.87
CA PHE A 12 20.66 -12.94 -11.61
C PHE A 12 21.78 -13.18 -10.59
N PHE A 13 21.51 -13.92 -9.51
CA PHE A 13 22.54 -14.31 -8.52
C PHE A 13 23.65 -15.17 -9.11
N ASP A 14 23.28 -16.11 -9.97
CA ASP A 14 24.21 -17.01 -10.65
C ASP A 14 25.01 -16.30 -11.77
N GLY A 15 24.75 -15.01 -12.03
CA GLY A 15 25.40 -14.24 -13.09
C GLY A 15 24.94 -14.61 -14.51
N LYS A 16 23.83 -15.36 -14.65
CA LYS A 16 23.23 -15.69 -15.95
C LYS A 16 22.48 -14.51 -16.54
N LEU A 17 21.93 -13.64 -15.69
CA LEU A 17 21.31 -12.37 -16.09
C LEU A 17 22.26 -11.21 -15.78
N CYS A 18 22.47 -10.33 -16.75
CA CYS A 18 23.33 -9.15 -16.60
C CYS A 18 22.64 -7.97 -15.89
N GLY A 19 21.31 -7.98 -15.80
CA GLY A 19 20.54 -6.87 -15.25
C GLY A 19 19.07 -7.23 -15.05
N ILE A 20 18.40 -6.50 -14.16
CA ILE A 20 16.97 -6.61 -13.90
C ILE A 20 16.37 -5.20 -13.91
N ALA A 21 15.24 -5.03 -14.60
CA ALA A 21 14.36 -3.89 -14.42
C ALA A 21 13.27 -4.26 -13.42
N ALA A 22 13.10 -3.47 -12.37
CA ALA A 22 12.10 -3.72 -11.34
C ALA A 22 11.47 -2.42 -10.85
N THR A 23 10.25 -2.55 -10.33
CA THR A 23 9.61 -1.52 -9.52
C THR A 23 10.22 -1.52 -8.11
N ASN A 24 9.67 -0.69 -7.22
CA ASN A 24 9.99 -0.68 -5.78
C ASN A 24 9.81 -2.06 -5.09
N ALA A 25 9.26 -3.07 -5.77
CA ALA A 25 9.14 -4.44 -5.28
C ALA A 25 10.47 -5.15 -4.95
N LEU A 26 11.62 -4.62 -5.41
CA LEU A 26 12.96 -5.07 -4.99
C LEU A 26 13.56 -4.26 -3.84
N GLU A 27 12.85 -3.26 -3.29
CA GLU A 27 13.29 -2.52 -2.11
C GLU A 27 13.35 -3.41 -0.87
N LEU A 28 12.48 -4.41 -0.77
CA LEU A 28 12.33 -5.20 0.46
C LEU A 28 13.36 -6.34 0.57
N GLY A 29 14.36 -6.17 1.43
CA GLY A 29 15.05 -7.24 2.19
C GLY A 29 15.76 -8.39 1.46
N ILE A 30 15.67 -8.51 0.14
CA ILE A 30 16.33 -9.59 -0.61
C ILE A 30 17.83 -9.27 -0.62
N ASP A 31 18.68 -10.23 -0.26
CA ASP A 31 20.12 -10.09 -0.42
C ASP A 31 20.44 -10.15 -1.91
N VAL A 32 20.34 -9.02 -2.61
CA VAL A 32 20.58 -8.93 -4.06
C VAL A 32 22.09 -8.90 -4.39
N GLY A 33 22.89 -9.80 -3.83
CA GLY A 33 24.12 -10.29 -4.47
C GLY A 33 25.14 -9.21 -4.85
N HIS A 34 25.83 -9.42 -5.97
CA HIS A 34 26.86 -8.51 -6.50
C HIS A 34 26.25 -7.55 -7.53
N ILE A 35 25.65 -6.46 -7.07
CA ILE A 35 25.27 -5.35 -7.96
C ILE A 35 26.41 -4.33 -7.98
N ASP A 36 26.93 -4.08 -9.18
CA ASP A 36 27.94 -3.05 -9.40
C ASP A 36 27.29 -1.68 -9.68
N VAL A 37 26.13 -1.67 -10.33
CA VAL A 37 25.44 -0.44 -10.77
C VAL A 37 23.95 -0.49 -10.48
N THR A 38 23.39 0.57 -9.89
CA THR A 38 21.94 0.84 -9.87
C THR A 38 21.58 2.02 -10.76
N LEU A 39 20.42 1.92 -11.42
CA LEU A 39 19.85 2.98 -12.24
C LEU A 39 18.46 3.35 -11.71
N HIS A 40 18.31 4.56 -11.18
CA HIS A 40 17.06 5.11 -10.67
C HIS A 40 16.45 6.00 -11.75
N LEU A 41 15.34 5.55 -12.34
CA LEU A 41 14.62 6.27 -13.38
C LEU A 41 13.52 7.13 -12.74
N GLY A 42 13.81 8.41 -12.53
CA GLY A 42 12.96 9.33 -11.75
C GLY A 42 13.10 9.16 -10.24
N PHE A 43 12.61 10.15 -9.49
CA PHE A 43 12.64 10.13 -8.03
C PHE A 43 11.67 9.05 -7.50
N PRO A 44 12.14 8.12 -6.63
CA PRO A 44 11.35 6.96 -6.20
C PRO A 44 10.22 7.30 -5.20
N GLY A 45 9.95 8.59 -4.97
CA GLY A 45 8.89 9.10 -4.11
C GLY A 45 9.36 9.50 -2.71
N SER A 46 10.44 8.92 -2.21
CA SER A 46 11.07 9.29 -0.92
C SER A 46 12.59 9.23 -0.97
N ILE A 47 13.24 10.00 -0.10
CA ILE A 47 14.69 9.97 0.10
C ILE A 47 15.09 8.62 0.70
N ALA A 48 14.29 8.06 1.61
CA ALA A 48 14.47 6.72 2.16
C ALA A 48 14.60 5.66 1.05
N SER A 49 13.63 5.62 0.14
CA SER A 49 13.62 4.68 -0.99
C SER A 49 14.83 4.86 -1.89
N LEU A 50 15.21 6.11 -2.22
CA LEU A 50 16.40 6.37 -3.03
C LEU A 50 17.67 5.77 -2.41
N TRP A 51 17.90 6.01 -1.11
CA TRP A 51 19.06 5.47 -0.42
C TRP A 51 19.02 3.94 -0.28
N GLN A 52 17.85 3.37 -0.01
CA GLN A 52 17.70 1.90 0.06
C GLN A 52 17.99 1.24 -1.29
N GLN A 53 17.46 1.80 -2.38
CA GLN A 53 17.71 1.29 -3.71
C GLN A 53 19.19 1.48 -4.12
N ALA A 54 19.79 2.65 -3.86
CA ALA A 54 21.19 2.93 -4.17
C ALA A 54 22.16 2.03 -3.37
N GLY A 55 21.85 1.77 -2.11
CA GLY A 55 22.61 0.86 -1.24
C GLY A 55 22.57 -0.61 -1.66
N ARG A 56 21.84 -0.97 -2.73
CA ARG A 56 21.91 -2.31 -3.34
C ARG A 56 23.22 -2.54 -4.08
N ALA A 57 23.83 -1.49 -4.63
CA ALA A 57 25.14 -1.60 -5.27
C ALA A 57 26.29 -1.43 -4.25
N GLY A 58 27.42 -2.09 -4.49
CA GLY A 58 28.66 -1.87 -3.71
C GLY A 58 28.88 -2.78 -2.51
N ARG A 59 28.57 -4.08 -2.66
CA ARG A 59 28.95 -5.09 -1.67
C ARG A 59 30.35 -5.63 -1.96
N ARG A 60 31.21 -5.72 -0.92
CA ARG A 60 32.58 -6.31 -0.90
C ARG A 60 33.70 -5.52 -1.60
N GLU A 61 34.08 -4.37 -1.03
CA GLU A 61 35.28 -3.54 -1.37
C GLU A 61 35.46 -3.14 -2.85
N LYS A 62 34.56 -3.51 -3.74
CA LYS A 62 34.56 -3.11 -5.14
C LYS A 62 33.89 -1.75 -5.30
N PRO A 63 34.36 -0.93 -6.26
CA PRO A 63 33.67 0.30 -6.61
C PRO A 63 32.27 -0.01 -7.13
N SER A 64 31.31 0.85 -6.77
CA SER A 64 29.94 0.79 -7.26
C SER A 64 29.46 2.15 -7.74
N LEU A 65 28.38 2.14 -8.53
CA LEU A 65 27.79 3.34 -9.08
C LEU A 65 26.27 3.34 -8.87
N ALA A 66 25.74 4.41 -8.31
CA ALA A 66 24.31 4.68 -8.32
C ALA A 66 24.04 5.88 -9.23
N VAL A 67 23.22 5.68 -10.26
CA VAL A 67 22.88 6.71 -11.25
C VAL A 67 21.43 7.11 -11.06
N TYR A 68 21.19 8.40 -10.82
CA TYR A 68 19.85 8.98 -10.79
C TYR A 68 19.58 9.73 -12.10
N VAL A 69 18.63 9.22 -12.88
CA VAL A 69 18.19 9.81 -14.15
C VAL A 69 16.88 10.54 -13.91
N ALA A 70 16.93 11.87 -13.83
CA ALA A 70 15.75 12.71 -13.67
C ALA A 70 14.92 12.77 -14.95
N PHE A 71 13.59 12.82 -14.79
CA PHE A 71 12.66 13.15 -15.86
C PHE A 71 12.22 14.62 -15.78
N GLY A 72 11.29 15.02 -16.67
CA GLY A 72 10.74 16.38 -16.71
C GLY A 72 9.75 16.72 -15.59
N GLY A 73 9.57 15.85 -14.59
CA GLY A 73 8.64 16.08 -13.49
C GLY A 73 9.14 17.16 -12.52
N PRO A 74 8.24 17.89 -11.82
CA PRO A 74 8.63 19.00 -10.95
C PRO A 74 9.56 18.58 -9.81
N LEU A 75 9.34 17.41 -9.20
CA LEU A 75 10.20 16.89 -8.13
C LEU A 75 11.61 16.56 -8.63
N ASP A 76 11.72 15.90 -9.78
CA ASP A 76 13.00 15.58 -10.40
C ASP A 76 13.79 16.85 -10.73
N GLN A 77 13.14 17.81 -11.38
CA GLN A 77 13.76 19.09 -11.72
C GLN A 77 14.17 19.88 -10.48
N TYR A 78 13.36 19.84 -9.42
CA TYR A 78 13.70 20.47 -8.15
C TYR A 78 14.97 19.89 -7.52
N PHE A 79 15.10 18.56 -7.46
CA PHE A 79 16.29 17.92 -6.91
C PHE A 79 17.53 18.09 -7.80
N MET A 80 17.37 18.11 -9.12
CA MET A 80 18.47 18.41 -10.04
C MET A 80 18.98 19.85 -9.88
N ASN A 81 18.09 20.82 -9.61
CA ASN A 81 18.47 22.21 -9.32
C ASN A 81 19.00 22.40 -7.89
N HIS A 82 18.67 21.50 -6.97
CA HIS A 82 19.04 21.59 -5.56
C HIS A 82 19.62 20.26 -5.01
N PRO A 83 20.75 19.76 -5.56
CA PRO A 83 21.27 18.44 -5.20
C PRO A 83 21.64 18.32 -3.71
N LYS A 84 22.08 19.43 -3.08
CA LYS A 84 22.35 19.47 -1.64
C LYS A 84 21.14 19.11 -0.79
N LYS A 85 19.92 19.39 -1.26
CA LYS A 85 18.69 18.98 -0.55
C LYS A 85 18.45 17.48 -0.68
N LEU A 86 18.73 16.89 -1.83
CA LEU A 86 18.57 15.45 -2.02
C LEU A 86 19.53 14.65 -1.12
N PHE A 87 20.81 15.05 -1.09
CA PHE A 87 21.85 14.32 -0.35
C PHE A 87 22.01 14.74 1.11
N GLY A 88 21.52 15.92 1.49
CA GLY A 88 21.68 16.49 2.84
C GLY A 88 20.42 16.49 3.70
N SER A 89 19.25 16.17 3.14
CA SER A 89 18.02 16.10 3.93
C SER A 89 17.98 14.84 4.79
N PRO A 90 17.38 14.91 6.00
CA PRO A 90 17.12 13.71 6.78
C PRO A 90 16.13 12.79 6.05
N ILE A 91 16.27 11.49 6.31
CA ILE A 91 15.31 10.48 5.84
C ILE A 91 13.96 10.71 6.52
N GLU A 92 12.87 10.48 5.78
CA GLU A 92 11.51 10.62 6.26
C GLU A 92 11.25 9.77 7.51
N CYS A 93 10.49 10.31 8.49
CA CYS A 93 10.10 9.57 9.68
C CYS A 93 8.90 8.66 9.38
N CYS A 94 8.95 7.42 9.88
CA CYS A 94 7.78 6.53 9.88
C CYS A 94 6.81 6.97 10.98
N HIS A 95 5.62 7.42 10.61
CA HIS A 95 4.56 7.77 11.55
C HIS A 95 3.61 6.58 11.72
N ILE A 96 3.34 6.21 12.97
CA ILE A 96 2.40 5.14 13.31
C ILE A 96 1.39 5.73 14.26
N ASP A 97 0.10 5.62 13.90
CA ASP A 97 -1.00 5.98 14.80
C ASP A 97 -1.47 4.73 15.55
N SER A 98 -0.94 4.53 16.75
CA SER A 98 -1.35 3.44 17.63
C SER A 98 -2.71 3.69 18.30
N GLN A 99 -3.30 4.87 18.13
CA GLN A 99 -4.58 5.26 18.73
C GLN A 99 -5.72 5.24 17.71
N ASN A 100 -5.48 4.72 16.50
CA ASN A 100 -6.50 4.57 15.49
C ASN A 100 -7.62 3.64 16.00
N GLN A 101 -8.81 4.20 16.24
CA GLN A 101 -9.92 3.47 16.84
C GLN A 101 -10.41 2.30 15.96
N GLN A 102 -10.38 2.43 14.63
CA GLN A 102 -10.85 1.36 13.74
C GLN A 102 -9.91 0.16 13.78
N VAL A 103 -8.60 0.42 13.75
CA VAL A 103 -7.57 -0.62 13.89
C VAL A 103 -7.68 -1.28 15.27
N LEU A 104 -7.84 -0.46 16.32
CA LEU A 104 -7.99 -0.95 17.68
C LEU A 104 -9.22 -1.86 17.83
N GLU A 105 -10.39 -1.45 17.35
CA GLU A 105 -11.63 -2.25 17.42
C GLU A 105 -11.47 -3.59 16.71
N GLN A 106 -10.91 -3.62 15.50
CA GLN A 106 -10.65 -4.86 14.76
C GLN A 106 -9.75 -5.82 15.55
N HIS A 107 -8.65 -5.31 16.11
CA HIS A 107 -7.71 -6.13 16.89
C HIS A 107 -8.27 -6.55 18.25
N LEU A 108 -9.13 -5.75 18.88
CA LEU A 108 -9.78 -6.10 20.15
C LEU A 108 -10.75 -7.27 20.01
N VAL A 109 -11.44 -7.38 18.87
CA VAL A 109 -12.28 -8.54 18.59
C VAL A 109 -11.44 -9.81 18.52
N CYS A 110 -10.28 -9.76 17.85
CA CYS A 110 -9.34 -10.88 17.83
C CYS A 110 -8.80 -11.20 19.23
N ALA A 111 -8.39 -10.18 19.99
CA ALA A 111 -7.86 -10.34 21.33
C ALA A 111 -8.90 -10.98 22.28
N ALA A 112 -10.15 -10.51 22.24
CA ALA A 112 -11.24 -11.05 23.05
C ALA A 112 -11.60 -12.52 22.73
N HIS A 113 -11.37 -12.94 21.49
CA HIS A 113 -11.53 -14.33 21.07
C HIS A 113 -10.40 -15.23 21.61
N GLU A 114 -9.17 -14.71 21.70
CA GLU A 114 -8.02 -15.44 22.25
C GLU A 114 -8.04 -15.48 23.79
N HIS A 115 -8.39 -14.36 24.42
CA HIS A 115 -8.50 -14.24 25.87
C HIS A 115 -9.54 -13.20 26.26
N SER A 116 -10.32 -13.48 27.31
CA SER A 116 -11.28 -12.53 27.84
C SER A 116 -10.60 -11.22 28.26
N LEU A 117 -11.20 -10.09 27.91
CA LEU A 117 -10.62 -8.77 28.16
C LEU A 117 -11.07 -8.21 29.52
N CYS A 118 -10.19 -7.47 30.18
CA CYS A 118 -10.46 -6.74 31.40
C CYS A 118 -9.87 -5.33 31.33
N LEU A 119 -10.74 -4.31 31.44
CA LEU A 119 -10.35 -2.90 31.34
C LEU A 119 -9.16 -2.54 32.22
N LEU A 120 -9.17 -2.97 33.50
CA LEU A 120 -8.12 -2.65 34.47
C LEU A 120 -6.73 -3.18 34.05
N TYR A 121 -6.68 -4.35 33.44
CA TYR A 121 -5.40 -5.02 33.12
C TYR A 121 -4.92 -4.73 31.70
N ASP A 122 -5.85 -4.50 30.77
CA ASP A 122 -5.55 -4.44 29.34
C ASP A 122 -5.36 -3.00 28.84
N GLU A 123 -5.82 -1.99 29.57
CA GLU A 123 -5.66 -0.57 29.20
C GLU A 123 -4.19 -0.19 29.00
N LYS A 124 -3.26 -0.81 29.74
CA LYS A 124 -1.82 -0.58 29.56
C LYS A 124 -1.27 -1.04 28.20
N TYR A 125 -1.94 -1.98 27.54
CA TYR A 125 -1.52 -2.52 26.23
C TYR A 125 -2.26 -1.84 25.08
N PHE A 126 -3.56 -1.60 25.24
CA PHE A 126 -4.43 -1.06 24.19
C PHE A 126 -4.60 0.46 24.27
N GLY A 127 -4.11 1.09 25.33
CA GLY A 127 -4.18 2.53 25.53
C GLY A 127 -5.56 3.04 25.95
N SER A 128 -5.68 4.37 26.01
CA SER A 128 -6.89 5.06 26.48
C SER A 128 -8.12 4.84 25.58
N GLY A 129 -7.93 4.42 24.33
CA GLY A 129 -9.01 4.12 23.40
C GLY A 129 -9.83 2.87 23.75
N LEU A 130 -9.31 2.01 24.65
CA LEU A 130 -9.91 0.71 24.99
C LEU A 130 -11.37 0.83 25.48
N SER A 131 -11.66 1.78 26.36
CA SER A 131 -12.99 1.94 26.94
C SER A 131 -14.05 2.31 25.89
N SER A 132 -13.70 3.24 24.99
CA SER A 132 -14.54 3.65 23.87
C SER A 132 -14.76 2.49 22.90
N ALA A 133 -13.69 1.78 22.55
CA ALA A 133 -13.75 0.65 21.62
C ALA A 133 -14.59 -0.51 22.17
N ILE A 134 -14.48 -0.87 23.45
CA ILE A 134 -15.32 -1.91 24.07
C ILE A 134 -16.80 -1.51 24.06
N ASN A 135 -17.12 -0.24 24.34
CA ASN A 135 -18.51 0.24 24.29
C ASN A 135 -19.07 0.20 22.86
N SER A 136 -18.27 0.56 21.87
CA SER A 136 -18.59 0.41 20.44
C SER A 136 -18.88 -1.06 20.10
N LEU A 137 -17.94 -1.95 20.46
CA LEU A 137 -18.02 -3.39 20.18
C LEU A 137 -19.20 -4.08 20.89
N LYS A 138 -19.54 -3.64 22.10
CA LYS A 138 -20.75 -4.06 22.81
C LYS A 138 -22.02 -3.67 22.05
N THR A 139 -22.10 -2.41 21.61
CA THR A 139 -23.25 -1.89 20.85
C THR A 139 -23.44 -2.65 19.54
N THR A 140 -22.34 -3.01 18.87
CA THR A 140 -22.36 -3.81 17.63
C THR A 140 -22.57 -5.31 17.86
N GLY A 141 -22.55 -5.79 19.12
CA GLY A 141 -22.83 -7.19 19.47
C GLY A 141 -21.64 -8.16 19.38
N TYR A 142 -20.40 -7.66 19.29
CA TYR A 142 -19.21 -8.52 19.27
C TYR A 142 -18.71 -8.91 20.66
N LEU A 143 -18.98 -8.08 21.67
CA LEU A 143 -18.56 -8.31 23.06
C LEU A 143 -19.75 -8.33 24.02
N SER A 144 -19.68 -9.19 25.02
CA SER A 144 -20.63 -9.23 26.13
C SER A 144 -19.91 -9.30 27.46
N CYS A 145 -20.51 -8.72 28.49
CA CYS A 145 -20.05 -8.78 29.86
C CYS A 145 -21.18 -9.26 30.77
N ASP A 146 -20.82 -10.00 31.83
CA ASP A 146 -21.78 -10.30 32.88
C ASP A 146 -22.08 -9.03 33.71
N GLN A 147 -23.35 -8.84 34.09
CA GLN A 147 -23.83 -7.61 34.76
C GLN A 147 -23.55 -7.61 36.27
N SER A 148 -23.01 -8.70 36.80
CA SER A 148 -22.82 -8.96 38.24
C SER A 148 -21.57 -8.33 38.85
N CYS A 149 -20.64 -7.79 38.05
CA CYS A 149 -19.34 -7.28 38.50
C CYS A 149 -19.23 -5.74 38.42
N ASP A 150 -18.43 -5.16 39.32
CA ASP A 150 -18.06 -3.74 39.31
C ASP A 150 -17.48 -3.32 37.96
N SER A 151 -17.78 -2.08 37.55
CA SER A 151 -17.52 -1.59 36.19
C SER A 151 -16.06 -1.70 35.73
N SER A 152 -15.09 -1.69 36.64
CA SER A 152 -13.66 -1.80 36.34
C SER A 152 -13.13 -3.24 36.27
N THR A 153 -13.79 -4.21 36.93
CA THR A 153 -13.40 -5.63 36.93
C THR A 153 -14.28 -6.48 36.02
N LYS A 154 -15.04 -5.85 35.13
CA LYS A 154 -15.86 -6.53 34.14
C LYS A 154 -14.98 -7.30 33.17
N ILE A 155 -15.27 -8.59 33.07
CA ILE A 155 -14.70 -9.49 32.09
C ILE A 155 -15.57 -9.42 30.83
N TRP A 156 -14.94 -9.13 29.71
CA TRP A 156 -15.56 -9.07 28.40
C TRP A 156 -15.20 -10.30 27.59
N ASN A 157 -16.22 -11.02 27.15
CA ASN A 157 -16.08 -12.21 26.34
C ASN A 157 -16.52 -11.92 24.91
N TYR A 158 -15.82 -12.51 23.96
CA TYR A 158 -16.22 -12.51 22.56
C TYR A 158 -17.51 -13.33 22.36
N ILE A 159 -18.50 -12.73 21.71
CA ILE A 159 -19.78 -13.35 21.35
C ILE A 159 -20.13 -13.14 19.87
N GLY A 160 -19.17 -12.68 19.06
CA GLY A 160 -19.40 -12.41 17.65
C GLY A 160 -19.75 -13.68 16.86
N HIS A 161 -20.38 -13.47 15.70
CA HIS A 161 -20.86 -14.55 14.84
C HIS A 161 -19.71 -15.34 14.17
N GLU A 162 -18.54 -14.73 14.03
CA GLU A 162 -17.39 -15.32 13.35
C GLU A 162 -16.67 -16.29 14.27
N LYS A 163 -16.39 -17.51 13.79
CA LYS A 163 -15.61 -18.50 14.56
C LYS A 163 -14.14 -18.12 14.71
N PHE A 164 -13.58 -17.36 13.77
CA PHE A 164 -12.20 -16.94 13.77
C PHE A 164 -12.10 -15.50 13.25
N PRO A 165 -12.26 -14.48 14.12
CA PRO A 165 -12.24 -13.08 13.69
C PRO A 165 -10.89 -12.65 13.08
N SER A 166 -9.80 -13.36 13.36
CA SER A 166 -8.50 -13.08 12.75
C SER A 166 -8.46 -13.29 11.22
N HIS A 167 -9.42 -14.02 10.63
CA HIS A 167 -9.47 -14.24 9.19
C HIS A 167 -10.14 -13.08 8.44
N SER A 168 -11.00 -12.30 9.11
CA SER A 168 -11.66 -11.14 8.52
C SER A 168 -10.83 -9.86 8.66
N VAL A 169 -9.88 -9.81 9.59
CA VAL A 169 -8.98 -8.67 9.82
C VAL A 169 -7.71 -8.80 8.99
N SER A 170 -7.56 -7.93 7.99
CA SER A 170 -6.33 -7.83 7.19
C SER A 170 -5.35 -6.83 7.80
N ILE A 171 -4.12 -7.28 8.09
CA ILE A 171 -3.05 -6.42 8.64
C ILE A 171 -2.45 -5.49 7.57
N ARG A 172 -2.53 -5.89 6.30
CA ARG A 172 -1.80 -5.24 5.20
C ARG A 172 -2.68 -4.71 4.09
N ALA A 173 -3.85 -5.30 3.89
CA ALA A 173 -4.67 -4.99 2.75
C ALA A 173 -5.78 -4.02 3.16
N ILE A 174 -5.82 -2.89 2.48
CA ILE A 174 -6.95 -1.97 2.51
C ILE A 174 -8.16 -2.64 1.80
N GLU A 175 -7.89 -3.57 0.86
CA GLU A 175 -8.88 -4.27 0.06
C GLU A 175 -8.73 -5.79 0.18
N ASN A 176 -9.84 -6.49 0.39
CA ASN A 176 -9.88 -7.95 0.44
C ASN A 176 -10.12 -8.59 -0.93
N GLU A 177 -10.59 -7.81 -1.90
CA GLU A 177 -11.04 -8.29 -3.20
C GLU A 177 -9.94 -8.22 -4.26
N ARG A 178 -9.87 -9.27 -5.08
CA ARG A 178 -8.85 -9.44 -6.12
C ARG A 178 -9.47 -9.89 -7.42
N TYR A 179 -8.84 -9.47 -8.51
CA TYR A 179 -9.16 -9.88 -9.87
C TYR A 179 -8.08 -10.80 -10.40
N GLU A 180 -8.49 -11.85 -11.09
CA GLU A 180 -7.60 -12.80 -11.75
C GLU A 180 -7.43 -12.41 -13.22
N VAL A 181 -6.18 -12.31 -13.67
CA VAL A 181 -5.86 -12.07 -15.09
C VAL A 181 -5.50 -13.41 -15.72
N ILE A 182 -6.30 -13.87 -16.68
CA ILE A 182 -6.18 -15.20 -17.29
C ILE A 182 -5.94 -15.07 -18.79
N ASP A 183 -5.00 -15.84 -19.32
CA ASP A 183 -4.84 -15.99 -20.77
C ASP A 183 -5.87 -16.97 -21.32
N GLN A 184 -6.76 -16.48 -22.18
CA GLN A 184 -7.87 -17.23 -22.76
C GLN A 184 -7.41 -18.42 -23.61
N ARG A 185 -6.21 -18.39 -24.20
CA ARG A 185 -5.73 -19.48 -25.06
C ARG A 185 -5.12 -20.65 -24.29
N SER A 186 -4.37 -20.33 -23.24
CA SER A 186 -3.66 -21.31 -22.43
C SER A 186 -4.41 -21.72 -21.16
N ASP A 187 -5.46 -20.96 -20.80
CA ASP A 187 -6.17 -21.07 -19.52
C ASP A 187 -5.22 -20.93 -18.31
N GLU A 188 -4.15 -20.13 -18.49
CA GLU A 188 -3.14 -19.88 -17.47
C GLU A 188 -3.45 -18.60 -16.69
N LEU A 189 -3.42 -18.70 -15.35
CA LEU A 189 -3.46 -17.55 -14.45
C LEU A 189 -2.14 -16.76 -14.54
N LEU A 190 -2.20 -15.57 -15.13
CA LEU A 190 -1.06 -14.69 -15.32
C LEU A 190 -0.67 -13.93 -14.04
N GLU A 191 -1.65 -13.30 -13.39
CA GLU A 191 -1.49 -12.49 -12.18
C GLU A 191 -2.81 -12.32 -11.40
N GLU A 192 -2.72 -12.09 -10.10
CA GLU A 192 -3.80 -11.57 -9.26
C GLU A 192 -3.53 -10.09 -8.98
N ILE A 193 -4.52 -9.23 -9.23
CA ILE A 193 -4.43 -7.79 -9.01
C ILE A 193 -5.51 -7.33 -8.01
N GLU A 194 -5.24 -6.25 -7.30
CA GLU A 194 -6.21 -5.61 -6.40
C GLU A 194 -7.37 -4.98 -7.19
N GLU A 195 -8.57 -4.99 -6.62
CA GLU A 195 -9.78 -4.44 -7.27
C GLU A 195 -9.61 -2.99 -7.69
N SER A 196 -9.06 -2.13 -6.83
CA SER A 196 -8.79 -0.72 -7.18
C SER A 196 -7.89 -0.55 -8.40
N LYS A 197 -7.00 -1.51 -8.69
CA LYS A 197 -6.11 -1.48 -9.85
C LYS A 197 -6.72 -2.12 -11.09
N ALA A 198 -7.67 -3.05 -10.92
CA ALA A 198 -8.25 -3.79 -12.02
C ALA A 198 -8.86 -2.87 -13.07
N PHE A 199 -9.61 -1.85 -12.65
CA PHE A 199 -10.25 -0.89 -13.54
C PHE A 199 -9.27 -0.02 -14.33
N PHE A 200 -8.03 0.15 -13.84
CA PHE A 200 -7.01 0.97 -14.52
C PHE A 200 -6.05 0.15 -15.38
N GLN A 201 -5.87 -1.14 -15.07
CA GLN A 201 -4.87 -1.97 -15.73
C GLN A 201 -5.46 -3.02 -16.68
N VAL A 202 -6.64 -3.55 -16.39
CA VAL A 202 -7.24 -4.67 -17.13
C VAL A 202 -8.69 -4.42 -17.54
N TYR A 203 -8.99 -3.17 -17.90
CA TYR A 203 -10.26 -2.85 -18.55
C TYR A 203 -10.32 -3.45 -19.96
N GLU A 204 -11.52 -3.57 -20.52
CA GLU A 204 -11.71 -4.11 -21.87
C GLU A 204 -10.97 -3.26 -22.92
N GLY A 205 -10.10 -3.90 -23.71
CA GLY A 205 -9.21 -3.24 -24.67
C GLY A 205 -7.89 -2.73 -24.09
N ALA A 206 -7.63 -2.94 -22.80
CA ALA A 206 -6.33 -2.61 -22.20
C ALA A 206 -5.21 -3.52 -22.75
N VAL A 207 -4.02 -2.95 -22.84
CA VAL A 207 -2.78 -3.70 -23.09
C VAL A 207 -2.13 -4.01 -21.75
N TYR A 208 -2.22 -5.26 -21.34
CA TYR A 208 -1.59 -5.78 -20.14
C TYR A 208 -0.21 -6.35 -20.49
N MET A 209 0.82 -6.00 -19.71
CA MET A 209 2.20 -6.40 -19.99
C MET A 209 2.77 -7.21 -18.83
N ARG A 210 3.25 -8.42 -19.13
CA ARG A 210 3.87 -9.33 -18.17
C ARG A 210 5.24 -9.76 -18.68
N GLN A 211 6.30 -9.36 -17.98
CA GLN A 211 7.69 -9.73 -18.30
C GLN A 211 8.08 -9.48 -19.78
N GLY A 212 7.59 -8.37 -20.36
CA GLY A 212 7.85 -7.98 -21.74
C GLY A 212 6.92 -8.63 -22.78
N LYS A 213 6.09 -9.59 -22.39
CA LYS A 213 4.99 -10.09 -23.24
C LYS A 213 3.77 -9.20 -23.10
N THR A 214 3.12 -8.91 -24.21
CA THR A 214 1.92 -8.09 -24.29
C THR A 214 0.69 -8.96 -24.47
N TYR A 215 -0.37 -8.62 -23.73
CA TYR A 215 -1.66 -9.28 -23.74
C TYR A 215 -2.75 -8.24 -23.97
N LEU A 216 -3.68 -8.51 -24.87
CA LEU A 216 -4.85 -7.68 -25.09
C LEU A 216 -6.00 -8.18 -24.23
N VAL A 217 -6.51 -7.34 -23.34
CA VAL A 217 -7.67 -7.69 -22.51
C VAL A 217 -8.93 -7.65 -23.36
N LYS A 218 -9.62 -8.80 -23.46
CA LYS A 218 -10.86 -8.97 -24.24
C LYS A 218 -12.11 -8.69 -23.45
N LYS A 219 -12.11 -9.06 -22.17
CA LYS A 219 -13.28 -8.94 -21.33
C LYS A 219 -12.85 -8.86 -19.87
N LEU A 220 -13.46 -7.94 -19.14
CA LEU A 220 -13.39 -7.87 -17.68
C LEU A 220 -14.76 -8.28 -17.13
N ASP A 221 -14.86 -9.42 -16.47
CA ASP A 221 -16.08 -9.87 -15.81
C ASP A 221 -16.04 -9.51 -14.32
N LEU A 222 -16.92 -8.60 -13.93
CA LEU A 222 -17.03 -8.10 -12.56
C LEU A 222 -17.68 -9.12 -11.61
N SER A 223 -18.49 -10.05 -12.14
CA SER A 223 -19.18 -11.05 -11.32
C SER A 223 -18.24 -12.17 -10.91
N SER A 224 -17.44 -12.66 -11.85
CA SER A 224 -16.40 -13.68 -11.61
C SER A 224 -15.07 -13.08 -11.14
N LYS A 225 -14.91 -11.75 -11.23
CA LYS A 225 -13.67 -11.02 -10.93
C LYS A 225 -12.50 -11.52 -11.78
N THR A 226 -12.76 -11.73 -13.06
CA THR A 226 -11.77 -12.29 -14.00
C THR A 226 -11.60 -11.39 -15.21
N ALA A 227 -10.35 -11.07 -15.53
CA ALA A 227 -9.95 -10.41 -16.76
C ALA A 227 -9.41 -11.45 -17.75
N LEU A 228 -10.11 -11.65 -18.86
CA LEU A 228 -9.69 -12.53 -19.95
C LEU A 228 -8.85 -11.73 -20.94
N CYS A 229 -7.65 -12.22 -21.22
CA CYS A 229 -6.73 -11.61 -22.15
C CYS A 229 -6.17 -12.62 -23.16
N GLU A 230 -5.63 -12.13 -24.27
CA GLU A 230 -4.93 -12.96 -25.26
C GLU A 230 -3.54 -12.40 -25.55
N GLU A 231 -2.53 -13.27 -25.68
CA GLU A 231 -1.19 -12.85 -26.10
C GLU A 231 -1.25 -12.26 -27.51
N ALA A 232 -0.73 -11.03 -27.66
CA ALA A 232 -0.73 -10.29 -28.91
C ALA A 232 0.53 -9.43 -29.02
N ASP A 233 1.19 -9.43 -30.18
CA ASP A 233 2.33 -8.55 -30.45
C ASP A 233 1.83 -7.13 -30.79
N LEU A 234 1.82 -6.26 -29.78
CA LEU A 234 1.26 -4.90 -29.88
C LEU A 234 2.37 -3.86 -29.87
N LYS A 235 2.30 -2.91 -30.82
CA LYS A 235 3.28 -1.80 -30.95
C LYS A 235 2.91 -0.55 -30.13
N TYR A 236 1.88 -0.65 -29.30
CA TYR A 236 1.38 0.43 -28.46
C TYR A 236 1.11 -0.10 -27.06
N TYR A 237 1.10 0.81 -26.09
CA TYR A 237 0.67 0.54 -24.73
C TYR A 237 -0.51 1.43 -24.41
N THR A 238 -1.32 1.01 -23.44
CA THR A 238 -2.46 1.80 -22.97
C THR A 238 -2.11 2.49 -21.66
N ARG A 239 -2.64 3.69 -21.49
CA ARG A 239 -2.57 4.43 -20.22
C ARG A 239 -3.91 5.09 -19.97
N THR A 240 -4.46 4.87 -18.79
CA THR A 240 -5.71 5.49 -18.37
C THR A 240 -5.50 6.97 -18.02
N ARG A 241 -6.57 7.75 -18.20
CA ARG A 241 -6.69 9.09 -17.64
C ARG A 241 -7.79 9.04 -16.59
N ASP A 242 -7.46 9.50 -15.41
CA ASP A 242 -8.35 9.59 -14.27
C ASP A 242 -8.82 11.03 -14.08
N TYR A 243 -10.11 11.16 -13.79
CA TYR A 243 -10.73 12.41 -13.35
C TYR A 243 -11.40 12.12 -12.02
N THR A 244 -11.09 12.93 -11.02
CA THR A 244 -11.67 12.79 -9.68
C THR A 244 -12.50 14.02 -9.39
N ASP A 245 -13.82 13.84 -9.37
CA ASP A 245 -14.76 14.85 -8.90
C ASP A 245 -15.08 14.58 -7.43
N VAL A 246 -14.97 15.62 -6.60
CA VAL A 246 -15.25 15.53 -5.17
C VAL A 246 -16.54 16.30 -4.89
N HIS A 247 -17.58 15.55 -4.51
CA HIS A 247 -18.85 16.11 -4.07
C HIS A 247 -19.00 15.98 -2.55
N VAL A 248 -19.33 17.09 -1.89
CA VAL A 248 -19.64 17.08 -0.45
C VAL A 248 -21.11 16.75 -0.29
N ASN A 249 -21.41 15.52 0.12
CA ASN A 249 -22.80 15.01 0.24
C ASN A 249 -23.50 15.44 1.55
N GLY A 250 -22.78 16.14 2.43
CA GLY A 250 -23.27 16.63 3.72
C GLY A 250 -22.10 16.93 4.66
N GLY A 251 -22.34 17.69 5.73
CA GLY A 251 -21.30 17.97 6.71
C GLY A 251 -21.84 18.62 7.99
N THR A 252 -21.46 18.06 9.12
CA THR A 252 -21.50 18.75 10.42
C THR A 252 -20.16 19.47 10.57
N ILE A 253 -20.16 20.76 10.93
CA ILE A 253 -18.93 21.54 11.10
C ILE A 253 -18.18 20.98 12.33
N VAL A 254 -17.15 20.17 12.10
CA VAL A 254 -16.34 19.55 13.17
C VAL A 254 -15.25 20.49 13.69
N CYS A 255 -14.89 21.52 12.91
CA CYS A 255 -13.97 22.57 13.33
C CYS A 255 -14.49 23.93 12.85
N GLN A 256 -14.92 24.76 13.79
CA GLN A 256 -15.07 26.18 13.55
C GLN A 256 -13.65 26.75 13.52
N ALA A 257 -13.06 26.91 12.34
CA ALA A 257 -11.78 27.58 12.21
C ALA A 257 -11.91 28.96 12.88
N GLN A 258 -11.21 29.18 14.00
CA GLN A 258 -11.02 30.53 14.51
C GLN A 258 -10.16 31.25 13.49
N LEU A 259 -10.81 31.96 12.57
CA LEU A 259 -10.21 32.99 11.75
C LEU A 259 -9.62 34.02 12.73
N PHE A 260 -8.34 33.87 13.06
CA PHE A 260 -7.54 35.01 13.47
C PHE A 260 -7.44 35.93 12.26
N ASP A 261 -7.93 37.16 12.42
CA ASP A 261 -7.82 38.26 11.45
C ASP A 261 -6.36 38.42 10.98
N LEU A 262 -6.02 37.75 9.89
CA LEU A 262 -4.85 38.05 9.09
C LEU A 262 -5.38 38.51 7.75
N MET A 263 -5.56 39.83 7.70
CA MET A 263 -6.03 40.64 6.59
C MET A 263 -5.13 40.43 5.36
N PHE A 264 -5.40 39.39 4.57
CA PHE A 264 -4.75 39.18 3.28
C PHE A 264 -5.40 40.11 2.24
N TYR A 265 -4.71 41.21 1.94
CA TYR A 265 -4.96 42.05 0.78
C TYR A 265 -4.75 41.23 -0.51
N ILE A 266 -5.84 40.78 -1.12
CA ILE A 266 -5.84 40.26 -2.49
C ILE A 266 -5.92 41.48 -3.42
N TRP A 267 -4.80 41.88 -4.00
CA TRP A 267 -4.80 42.74 -5.18
C TRP A 267 -5.13 41.90 -6.41
N LEU A 268 -6.37 42.02 -6.86
CA LEU A 268 -6.84 41.53 -8.15
C LEU A 268 -6.33 42.53 -9.22
N LEU A 269 -5.33 42.13 -10.02
CA LEU A 269 -4.96 42.87 -11.23
C LEU A 269 -5.52 42.10 -12.43
N ILE A 270 -6.69 42.56 -12.88
CA ILE A 270 -7.20 42.34 -14.22
C ILE A 270 -6.48 43.37 -15.12
N THR A 271 -5.68 42.87 -16.06
CA THR A 271 -5.58 43.29 -17.48
C THR A 271 -4.77 42.25 -18.22
#